data_AF-A0A267ELE0-F1
#
_entry.id   AF-A0A267ELE0-F1
#
_cell.length_a   1.000
_cell.length_b   1.000
_cell.length_c   1.000
_cell.angle_alpha   90.00
_cell.angle_beta   90.00
_cell.angle_gamma   90.00
#
_symmetry.space_group_name_H-M   'P 1'
#
loop_
_entity.id
_entity.type
_entity.pdbx_description
1 polymer ?
#
loop_
_entity_poly.entity_id
_entity_poly.type
_entity_poly.pdbx_seq_one_letter_code
_entity_poly.pdbx_strand_id
1 'polypeptide(L)'
;PAGTSAMNLVHYAQAVQHKRFQKYDYGKTENMRRYGQPTPPQYNLYNIRVPLAVYHGEKDWLADPTDFSLLLPQIKHTLARDRNVSDYNHLDFVWGYNAAKVLYDDVVNFFNTDSAKDGA
;
A
#
# COMPACT_ATOMS: atom_id res chain seq x y z
N PRO A 1 4.17 7.19 17.14
CA PRO A 1 5.35 7.30 16.25
C PRO A 1 6.54 6.59 16.90
N ALA A 2 7.45 6.02 16.10
CA ALA A 2 8.66 5.33 16.58
C ALA A 2 9.97 5.87 15.96
N GLY A 3 9.90 6.98 15.21
CA GLY A 3 11.02 7.59 14.49
C GLY A 3 11.04 7.27 12.99
N THR A 4 11.42 8.24 12.16
CA THR A 4 11.67 8.10 10.71
C THR A 4 12.67 9.18 10.26
N SER A 5 13.26 9.03 9.07
CA SER A 5 14.21 10.04 8.55
C SER A 5 13.48 11.23 7.93
N ALA A 6 14.10 12.42 7.98
CA ALA A 6 13.59 13.59 7.28
C ALA A 6 13.44 13.35 5.77
N MET A 7 14.36 12.58 5.19
CA MET A 7 14.31 12.18 3.78
C MET A 7 13.06 11.35 3.45
N ASN A 8 12.63 10.46 4.34
CA ASN A 8 11.39 9.70 4.15
C ASN A 8 10.17 10.63 4.16
N LEU A 9 10.11 11.61 5.07
CA LEU A 9 9.02 12.61 5.09
C LEU A 9 9.00 13.47 3.82
N VAL A 10 10.17 13.87 3.31
CA VAL A 10 10.28 14.59 2.03
C VAL A 10 9.80 13.71 0.87
N HIS A 11 10.07 12.40 0.89
CA HIS A 11 9.57 11.49 -0.14
C HIS A 11 8.03 11.43 -0.16
N TYR A 12 7.39 11.36 1.01
CA TYR A 12 5.93 11.44 1.09
C TYR A 12 5.40 12.77 0.54
N ALA A 13 6.06 13.90 0.85
CA ALA A 13 5.70 15.20 0.28
C ALA A 13 5.84 15.24 -1.25
N GLN A 14 6.90 14.63 -1.81
CA GLN A 14 7.07 14.47 -3.26
C GLN A 14 5.94 13.63 -3.87
N ALA A 15 5.51 12.56 -3.21
CA ALA A 15 4.41 11.71 -3.69
C ALA A 15 3.09 12.50 -3.76
N VAL A 16 2.78 13.29 -2.72
CA VAL A 16 1.61 14.19 -2.69
C VAL A 16 1.70 15.25 -3.77
N GLN A 17 2.86 15.90 -3.92
CA GLN A 17 3.05 16.97 -4.89
C GLN A 17 2.96 16.49 -6.34
N HIS A 18 3.58 15.35 -6.65
CA HIS A 18 3.67 14.84 -8.02
C HIS A 18 2.55 13.89 -8.41
N LYS A 19 1.75 13.41 -7.45
CA LYS A 19 0.67 12.42 -7.65
C LYS A 19 1.15 11.18 -8.41
N ARG A 20 2.33 10.68 -8.03
CA ARG A 20 2.99 9.54 -8.68
C ARG A 20 3.59 8.61 -7.63
N PHE A 21 3.39 7.32 -7.84
CA PHE A 21 4.10 6.29 -7.08
C PHE A 21 5.47 6.01 -7.72
N GLN A 22 6.51 6.66 -7.20
CA GLN A 22 7.83 6.68 -7.80
C GLN A 22 8.95 6.69 -6.76
N LYS A 23 10.19 6.40 -7.20
CA LYS A 23 11.38 6.52 -6.35
C LYS A 23 11.58 7.97 -5.88
N TYR A 24 12.39 8.17 -4.84
CA TYR A 24 12.75 9.51 -4.34
C TYR A 24 13.36 10.36 -5.44
N ASP A 25 12.91 11.62 -5.57
CA ASP A 25 13.49 12.59 -6.48
C ASP A 25 14.66 13.30 -5.80
N TYR A 26 15.89 13.00 -6.22
CA TYR A 26 17.10 13.65 -5.72
C TYR A 26 17.46 14.93 -6.49
N GLY A 27 16.65 15.32 -7.48
CA GLY A 27 16.98 16.32 -8.48
C GLY A 27 17.75 15.74 -9.67
N LYS A 28 17.70 16.42 -10.82
CA LYS A 28 18.14 15.89 -12.13
C LYS A 28 19.54 15.28 -12.13
N THR A 29 20.53 15.96 -11.58
CA THR A 29 21.93 15.51 -11.57
C THR A 29 22.10 14.23 -10.77
N GLU A 30 21.52 14.18 -9.58
CA GLU A 30 21.66 13.03 -8.69
C GLU A 30 20.77 11.86 -9.12
N ASN A 31 19.60 12.13 -9.72
CA ASN A 31 18.79 11.12 -10.39
C ASN A 31 19.55 10.47 -11.55
N MET A 32 20.25 11.26 -12.37
CA MET A 32 21.07 10.69 -13.45
C MET A 32 22.13 9.75 -12.89
N ARG A 33 22.82 10.17 -11.82
CA ARG A 33 23.84 9.34 -11.15
C ARG A 33 23.28 8.05 -10.55
N ARG A 34 22.09 8.09 -9.95
CA ARG A 34 21.49 6.96 -9.22
C ARG A 34 20.62 6.04 -10.09
N TYR A 35 19.94 6.60 -11.08
CA TYR A 35 18.91 5.92 -11.86
C TYR A 35 19.25 5.83 -13.35
N GLY A 36 20.29 6.52 -13.82
CA GLY A 36 20.61 6.59 -15.26
C GLY A 36 19.62 7.43 -16.07
N GLN A 37 18.73 8.18 -15.40
CA GLN A 37 17.75 9.06 -16.03
C GLN A 37 17.49 10.30 -15.15
N PRO A 38 17.10 11.46 -15.72
CA PRO A 38 16.99 12.72 -14.97
C PRO A 38 15.76 12.77 -14.05
N THR A 39 14.78 11.90 -14.24
CA THR A 39 13.55 11.81 -13.44
C THR A 39 13.53 10.50 -12.65
N PRO A 40 12.92 10.45 -11.46
CA PRO A 40 12.79 9.18 -10.73
C PRO A 40 11.89 8.21 -11.51
N PRO A 41 12.28 6.92 -11.62
CA PRO A 41 11.44 5.92 -12.25
C PRO A 41 10.21 5.62 -11.38
N GLN A 42 9.06 5.38 -12.03
CA GLN A 42 7.82 4.98 -11.36
C GLN A 42 7.83 3.49 -11.02
N TYR A 43 7.14 3.12 -9.95
CA TYR A 43 6.91 1.73 -9.61
C TYR A 43 5.72 1.20 -10.40
N ASN A 44 5.94 0.18 -11.22
CA ASN A 44 4.88 -0.46 -11.99
C ASN A 44 4.18 -1.53 -11.12
N LEU A 45 2.96 -1.26 -10.68
CA LEU A 45 2.17 -2.17 -9.84
C LEU A 45 1.75 -3.45 -10.56
N TYR A 46 1.73 -3.48 -11.90
CA TYR A 46 1.52 -4.71 -12.67
C TYR A 46 2.65 -5.74 -12.48
N ASN A 47 3.80 -5.32 -11.94
CA ASN A 47 4.89 -6.24 -11.63
C ASN A 47 4.67 -7.04 -10.33
N ILE A 48 3.64 -6.74 -9.54
CA ILE A 48 3.32 -7.53 -8.36
C ILE A 48 2.75 -8.88 -8.81
N ARG A 49 3.37 -9.97 -8.37
CA ARG A 49 2.99 -11.36 -8.72
C ARG A 49 2.51 -12.19 -7.54
N VAL A 50 2.60 -11.63 -6.33
CA VAL A 50 2.20 -12.32 -5.10
C VAL A 50 0.71 -12.11 -4.83
N PRO A 51 -0.05 -13.14 -4.43
CA PRO A 51 -1.45 -12.97 -4.06
C PRO A 51 -1.61 -11.89 -2.97
N LEU A 52 -2.47 -10.92 -3.21
CA LEU A 52 -2.73 -9.82 -2.28
C LEU A 52 -4.10 -9.98 -1.60
N ALA A 53 -4.12 -9.89 -0.28
CA ALA A 53 -5.31 -9.57 0.49
C ALA A 53 -5.23 -8.11 0.92
N VAL A 54 -6.21 -7.30 0.52
CA VAL A 54 -6.24 -5.86 0.77
C VAL A 54 -7.44 -5.51 1.63
N TYR A 55 -7.16 -4.72 2.67
CA TYR A 55 -8.15 -4.21 3.61
C TYR A 55 -8.04 -2.69 3.62
N HIS A 56 -9.17 -2.00 3.44
CA HIS A 56 -9.20 -0.55 3.33
C HIS A 56 -10.46 0.00 4.02
N GLY A 57 -10.46 1.29 4.39
CA GLY A 57 -11.55 1.91 5.15
C GLY A 57 -12.04 3.19 4.47
N GLU A 58 -13.32 3.51 4.62
CA GLU A 58 -13.90 4.70 3.95
C GLU A 58 -13.57 6.01 4.68
N LYS A 59 -13.14 5.94 5.95
CA LYS A 59 -12.77 7.10 6.75
C LYS A 59 -11.25 7.29 6.84
N ASP A 60 -10.47 6.52 6.08
CA ASP A 60 -9.01 6.63 6.07
C ASP A 60 -8.55 7.94 5.40
N TRP A 61 -7.75 8.74 6.11
CA TRP A 61 -7.24 10.02 5.62
C TRP A 61 -5.89 9.90 4.91
N LEU A 62 -5.17 8.80 5.09
CA LEU A 62 -3.85 8.56 4.51
C LEU A 62 -3.90 7.61 3.31
N ALA A 63 -4.67 6.53 3.42
CA ALA A 63 -4.98 5.62 2.33
C ALA A 63 -6.43 5.85 1.89
N ASP A 64 -6.71 7.07 1.42
CA ASP A 64 -8.09 7.51 1.21
C ASP A 64 -8.79 6.76 0.06
N PRO A 65 -10.14 6.71 0.06
CA PRO A 65 -10.89 5.96 -0.94
C PRO A 65 -10.61 6.39 -2.39
N THR A 66 -10.22 7.65 -2.62
CA THR A 66 -9.88 8.17 -3.95
C THR A 66 -8.61 7.50 -4.45
N ASP A 67 -7.53 7.53 -3.68
CA ASP A 67 -6.28 6.87 -4.05
C ASP A 67 -6.46 5.35 -4.16
N PHE A 68 -7.31 4.76 -3.31
CA PHE A 68 -7.64 3.34 -3.40
C PHE A 68 -8.36 2.98 -4.72
N SER A 69 -9.27 3.84 -5.20
CA SER A 69 -9.94 3.66 -6.49
C SER A 69 -8.98 3.68 -7.68
N LEU A 70 -7.84 4.37 -7.56
CA LEU A 70 -6.75 4.38 -8.55
C LEU A 70 -5.84 3.16 -8.41
N LEU A 71 -5.66 2.64 -7.20
CA LEU A 71 -4.83 1.48 -6.89
C LEU A 71 -5.44 0.16 -7.40
N LEU A 72 -6.72 -0.09 -7.08
CA LEU A 72 -7.37 -1.38 -7.31
C LEU A 72 -7.23 -1.92 -8.75
N PRO A 73 -7.46 -1.11 -9.82
CA PRO A 73 -7.31 -1.61 -11.19
C PRO A 73 -5.89 -2.09 -11.53
N GLN A 74 -4.87 -1.50 -10.90
CA GLN A 74 -3.47 -1.80 -11.18
C GLN A 74 -2.95 -3.08 -10.49
N ILE A 75 -3.68 -3.56 -9.48
CA ILE A 75 -3.32 -4.77 -8.72
C ILE A 75 -4.32 -5.91 -8.89
N LYS A 76 -5.41 -5.69 -9.65
CA LYS A 76 -6.52 -6.63 -9.81
C LYS A 76 -6.07 -8.03 -10.28
N HIS A 77 -5.03 -8.12 -11.09
CA HIS A 77 -4.50 -9.39 -11.59
C HIS A 77 -3.89 -10.29 -10.50
N THR A 78 -3.57 -9.73 -9.34
CA THR A 78 -2.96 -10.45 -8.21
C THR A 78 -3.80 -10.38 -6.93
N LEU A 79 -4.99 -9.76 -7.01
CA LEU A 79 -5.85 -9.50 -5.86
C LEU A 79 -6.65 -10.77 -5.50
N ALA A 80 -6.27 -11.40 -4.39
CA ALA A 80 -6.92 -12.59 -3.86
C ALA A 80 -8.07 -12.25 -2.90
N ARG A 81 -8.00 -11.10 -2.22
CA ARG A 81 -9.06 -10.60 -1.34
C ARG A 81 -9.10 -9.08 -1.33
N ASP A 82 -10.30 -8.53 -1.30
CA ASP A 82 -10.59 -7.10 -1.20
C ASP A 82 -11.69 -6.92 -0.15
N ARG A 83 -11.40 -6.19 0.93
CA ARG A 83 -12.33 -5.97 2.04
C ARG A 83 -12.35 -4.51 2.47
N ASN A 84 -13.47 -3.87 2.20
CA ASN A 84 -13.80 -2.57 2.73
C ASN A 84 -14.34 -2.69 4.17
N VAL A 85 -13.77 -1.91 5.09
CA VAL A 85 -14.22 -1.75 6.48
C VAL A 85 -14.65 -0.29 6.64
N SER A 86 -15.88 0.03 6.23
CA SER A 86 -16.35 1.42 6.03
C SER A 86 -16.10 2.37 7.21
N ASP A 87 -16.20 1.87 8.44
CA ASP A 87 -16.02 2.72 9.63
C ASP A 87 -14.55 2.97 10.04
N TYR A 88 -13.58 2.34 9.38
CA TYR A 88 -12.17 2.43 9.76
C TYR A 88 -11.48 3.66 9.16
N ASN A 89 -10.70 4.33 10.01
CA ASN A 89 -9.63 5.24 9.65
C ASN A 89 -8.27 4.50 9.74
N HIS A 90 -7.17 5.17 9.38
CA HIS A 90 -5.85 4.57 9.16
C HIS A 90 -5.32 3.75 10.35
N LEU A 91 -5.54 4.22 11.57
CA LEU A 91 -5.01 3.56 12.77
C LEU A 91 -5.92 2.44 13.29
N ASP A 92 -7.18 2.36 12.83
CA ASP A 92 -8.12 1.34 13.32
C ASP A 92 -7.71 -0.07 12.92
N PHE A 93 -6.99 -0.22 11.80
CA PHE A 93 -6.41 -1.50 11.37
C PHE A 93 -5.37 -2.09 12.34
N VAL A 94 -4.85 -1.29 13.28
CA VAL A 94 -3.87 -1.71 14.28
C VAL A 94 -4.39 -1.54 15.71
N TRP A 95 -5.06 -0.42 16.00
CA TRP A 95 -5.48 -0.01 17.34
C TRP A 95 -7.00 0.05 17.54
N GLY A 96 -7.79 -0.28 16.52
CA GLY A 96 -9.23 -0.35 16.64
C GLY A 96 -9.64 -1.38 17.69
N TYR A 97 -10.48 -0.99 18.65
CA TYR A 97 -10.90 -1.89 19.74
C TYR A 97 -11.60 -3.17 19.23
N ASN A 98 -12.16 -3.12 18.02
CA ASN A 98 -12.84 -4.22 17.37
C ASN A 98 -12.01 -4.90 16.24
N ALA A 99 -10.73 -4.51 16.05
CA ALA A 99 -9.88 -5.01 14.95
C ALA A 99 -9.73 -6.53 14.94
N ALA A 100 -9.60 -7.15 16.12
CA ALA A 100 -9.55 -8.61 16.21
C ALA A 100 -10.76 -9.28 15.54
N LYS A 101 -11.96 -8.81 15.90
CA LYS A 101 -13.23 -9.38 15.43
C LYS A 101 -13.55 -9.00 13.97
N VAL A 102 -13.22 -7.78 13.56
CA VAL A 102 -13.63 -7.24 12.25
C VAL A 102 -12.61 -7.56 11.15
N LEU A 103 -11.34 -7.72 11.50
CA LEU A 103 -10.23 -7.81 10.55
C LEU A 103 -9.36 -9.05 10.77
N TYR A 104 -8.83 -9.25 11.99
CA TYR A 104 -7.75 -10.24 12.18
C TYR A 104 -8.20 -11.69 12.00
N ASP A 105 -9.43 -12.04 12.38
CA ASP A 105 -9.98 -13.38 12.12
C ASP A 105 -9.98 -13.70 10.61
N ASP A 106 -10.29 -12.72 9.78
CA ASP A 106 -10.29 -12.86 8.33
C ASP A 106 -8.88 -13.03 7.74
N VAL A 107 -7.91 -12.29 8.28
CA VAL A 107 -6.49 -12.39 7.93
C VAL A 107 -5.94 -13.78 8.27
N VAL A 108 -6.22 -14.28 9.47
CA VAL A 108 -5.82 -15.65 9.88
C VAL A 108 -6.45 -16.69 8.97
N ASN A 109 -7.74 -16.55 8.66
CA ASN A 109 -8.42 -17.45 7.74
C ASN A 109 -7.83 -17.42 6.33
N PHE A 110 -7.44 -16.25 5.81
CA PHE A 110 -6.77 -16.13 4.51
C PHE A 110 -5.51 -17.02 4.45
N PHE A 111 -4.62 -16.93 5.43
CA PHE A 111 -3.40 -17.73 5.48
C PHE A 111 -3.65 -19.23 5.70
N ASN A 112 -4.64 -19.59 6.53
CA ASN A 112 -4.99 -21.00 6.75
C ASN A 112 -5.55 -21.66 5.48
N THR A 113 -6.34 -20.92 4.69
CA THR A 113 -6.88 -21.45 3.41
C THR A 113 -5.83 -21.60 2.32
N ASP A 114 -4.76 -20.81 2.37
CA ASP A 114 -3.65 -20.91 1.41
C ASP A 114 -2.73 -22.07 1.77
N SER A 115 -2.39 -22.20 3.06
CA SER A 115 -1.57 -23.31 3.59
C SER A 115 -2.19 -24.70 3.32
N ALA A 116 -3.52 -24.78 3.25
CA ALA A 116 -4.24 -26.01 2.93
C ALA A 116 -4.17 -26.39 1.43
N LYS A 117 -3.85 -25.46 0.53
CA LYS A 117 -3.68 -25.72 -0.91
C LYS A 117 -2.27 -26.17 -1.27
N ASP A 118 -1.26 -25.72 -0.52
CA ASP A 118 0.15 -26.10 -0.74
C ASP A 118 0.53 -27.44 -0.11
N GLY A 119 -0.32 -28.00 0.74
CA GLY A 119 -0.14 -29.30 1.39
C GLY A 119 -0.87 -30.48 0.73
N ALA A 120 -1.48 -30.26 -0.46
CA ALA A 120 -2.24 -31.25 -1.22
C ALA A 120 -1.59 -31.58 -2.57
#